data_AF-A0A932L0V4-F1
#
_entry.id   AF-A0A932L0V4-F1
#
_cell.length_a   1.000
_cell.length_b   1.000
_cell.length_c   1.000
_cell.angle_alpha   90.00
_cell.angle_beta   90.00
_cell.angle_gamma   90.00
#
_symmetry.space_group_name_H-M   'P 1'
#
loop_
_entity.id
_entity.type
_entity.pdbx_description
1 polymer ?
#
loop_
_entity_poly.entity_id
_entity_poly.type
_entity_poly.pdbx_seq_one_letter_code
_entity_poly.pdbx_strand_id
1 'polypeptide(L)'
;MKLPPLSRAYITFVHDVVAAALSFVLSLYLRLGDDAWLWWDRLDFGFATLLFVGSAVPCFLSQRLYRGVWRYASTNDLMALTRAATLTILVFLTVLFLTTRLQALPRSVLLINWFVLLALLGGPRFVYRTFKDHRQNRKRAESDHSRVPVLLVGAGDEAELFIRAARSPDAEYRAVGLLSSRGARVGRHIHGIDVLGSVDELGEVVASLKQKGQAPQRLVITDHRLDGGEVRDLLDQADSLGMTLARIPSMMDLKHGVGEEERLTMRPIAIEDLLGRPQ
;
A
#
# COMPACT_ATOMS: atom_id res chain seq x y z
N MET A 1 21.18 -4.59 16.88
CA MET A 1 20.89 -5.08 15.51
C MET A 1 19.77 -6.11 15.60
N LYS A 2 18.50 -5.71 15.39
CA LYS A 2 17.35 -6.62 15.57
C LYS A 2 17.13 -7.44 14.29
N LEU A 3 17.34 -8.75 14.38
CA LEU A 3 17.09 -9.71 13.30
C LEU A 3 15.56 -9.88 13.11
N PRO A 4 15.08 -10.11 11.88
CA PRO A 4 13.68 -10.46 11.64
C PRO A 4 13.31 -11.80 12.32
N PRO A 5 12.02 -12.09 12.58
CA PRO A 5 11.61 -13.36 13.18
C PRO A 5 12.11 -14.52 12.32
N LEU A 6 12.90 -15.41 12.93
CA LEU A 6 13.75 -16.42 12.28
C LEU A 6 13.03 -17.30 11.24
N SER A 7 11.72 -17.53 11.37
CA SER A 7 10.97 -18.43 10.49
C SER A 7 10.83 -17.94 9.05
N ARG A 8 10.49 -16.67 8.81
CA ARG A 8 10.23 -16.15 7.45
C ARG A 8 11.50 -15.89 6.67
N ALA A 9 12.52 -15.37 7.35
CA ALA A 9 13.82 -15.12 6.75
C ALA A 9 14.49 -16.44 6.34
N TYR A 10 14.39 -17.48 7.17
CA TYR A 10 14.93 -18.81 6.87
C TYR A 10 14.24 -19.45 5.66
N ILE A 11 12.90 -19.43 5.59
CA ILE A 11 12.16 -19.96 4.43
C ILE A 11 12.57 -19.25 3.14
N THR A 12 12.71 -17.92 3.18
CA THR A 12 13.12 -17.12 2.02
C THR A 12 14.56 -17.47 1.61
N PHE A 13 15.45 -17.67 2.57
CA PHE A 13 16.82 -18.09 2.30
C PHE A 13 16.89 -19.46 1.64
N VAL A 14 16.18 -20.45 2.18
CA VAL A 14 16.13 -21.80 1.60
C VAL A 14 15.56 -21.75 0.18
N HIS A 15 14.47 -21.00 -0.03
CA HIS A 15 13.92 -20.75 -1.36
C HIS A 15 14.97 -20.18 -2.32
N ASP A 16 15.73 -19.17 -1.92
CA ASP A 16 16.72 -18.52 -2.78
C ASP A 16 17.90 -19.42 -3.12
N VAL A 17 18.33 -20.28 -2.19
CA VAL A 17 19.36 -21.30 -2.44
C VAL A 17 18.87 -22.32 -3.46
N VAL A 18 17.63 -22.80 -3.31
CA VAL A 18 17.00 -23.72 -4.27
C VAL A 18 16.82 -23.04 -5.63
N ALA A 19 16.38 -21.78 -5.64
CA ALA A 19 16.26 -20.97 -6.85
C ALA A 19 17.60 -20.80 -7.57
N ALA A 20 18.71 -20.61 -6.84
CA ALA A 20 20.04 -20.55 -7.43
C ALA A 20 20.43 -21.88 -8.09
N ALA A 21 20.23 -23.01 -7.41
CA ALA A 21 20.49 -24.33 -8.00
C ALA A 21 19.65 -24.56 -9.27
N LEU A 22 18.34 -24.31 -9.19
CA LEU A 22 17.42 -24.46 -10.32
C LEU A 22 17.75 -23.50 -11.47
N SER A 23 18.18 -22.27 -11.17
CA SER A 23 18.53 -21.30 -12.21
C SER A 23 19.66 -21.79 -13.10
N PHE A 24 20.69 -22.39 -12.49
CA PHE A 24 21.84 -22.90 -13.22
C PHE A 24 21.46 -24.08 -14.11
N VAL A 25 20.72 -25.06 -13.55
CA VAL A 25 20.19 -26.22 -14.27
C VAL A 25 19.34 -25.77 -15.46
N LEU A 26 18.39 -24.86 -15.21
CA LEU A 26 17.47 -24.37 -16.23
C LEU A 26 18.21 -23.55 -17.30
N SER A 27 19.24 -22.79 -16.94
CA SER A 27 20.04 -22.03 -17.91
C SER A 27 20.82 -22.92 -18.88
N LEU A 28 21.32 -24.06 -18.39
CA LEU A 28 21.99 -25.06 -19.22
C LEU A 28 20.98 -25.72 -20.16
N TYR A 29 19.83 -26.15 -19.64
CA TYR A 29 18.75 -26.72 -20.45
C TYR A 29 18.24 -25.75 -21.51
N LEU A 30 17.99 -24.48 -21.16
CA LEU A 30 17.57 -23.45 -22.12
C LEU A 30 18.61 -23.19 -23.22
N ARG A 31 19.90 -23.38 -22.92
CA ARG A 31 20.97 -23.12 -23.88
C ARG A 31 21.25 -24.31 -24.80
N LEU A 32 21.20 -25.52 -24.25
CA LEU A 32 21.68 -26.75 -24.88
C LEU A 32 20.54 -27.68 -25.29
N GLY A 33 19.31 -27.45 -24.84
CA GLY A 33 18.17 -28.32 -25.08
C GLY A 33 18.43 -29.73 -24.57
N ASP A 34 18.11 -30.73 -25.38
CA ASP A 34 18.34 -32.14 -25.06
C ASP A 34 19.83 -32.51 -25.01
N ASP A 35 20.72 -31.73 -25.64
CA ASP A 35 22.16 -31.96 -25.50
C ASP A 35 22.64 -31.67 -24.07
N ALA A 36 21.86 -30.96 -23.24
CA ALA A 36 22.18 -30.74 -21.84
C ALA A 36 22.40 -32.06 -21.06
N TRP A 37 21.71 -33.13 -21.45
CA TRP A 37 21.88 -34.45 -20.84
C TRP A 37 23.27 -35.04 -21.11
N LEU A 38 23.88 -34.76 -22.27
CA LEU A 38 25.26 -35.17 -22.58
C LEU A 38 26.31 -34.40 -21.76
N TRP A 39 25.97 -33.19 -21.31
CA TRP A 39 26.80 -32.41 -20.41
C TRP A 39 26.70 -32.88 -18.95
N TRP A 40 25.66 -33.64 -18.61
CA TRP A 40 25.44 -34.24 -17.29
C TRP A 40 26.58 -35.19 -16.90
N ASP A 41 27.15 -35.90 -17.89
CA ASP A 41 28.20 -36.90 -17.69
C ASP A 41 29.64 -36.34 -17.82
N ARG A 42 29.83 -35.15 -18.41
CA ARG A 42 31.17 -34.61 -18.75
C ARG A 42 31.75 -33.64 -17.75
N LEU A 43 30.89 -32.77 -17.22
CA LEU A 43 31.19 -31.92 -16.08
C LEU A 43 30.38 -32.56 -14.97
N ASP A 44 31.00 -33.03 -13.88
CA ASP A 44 30.25 -33.50 -12.72
C ASP A 44 29.18 -32.45 -12.38
N PHE A 45 27.96 -32.68 -12.86
CA PHE A 45 26.97 -31.61 -13.00
C PHE A 45 26.56 -31.09 -11.63
N GLY A 46 26.54 -32.02 -10.67
CA GLY A 46 26.44 -31.73 -9.25
C GLY A 46 27.56 -30.83 -8.74
N PHE A 47 28.81 -31.06 -9.13
CA PHE A 47 29.94 -30.22 -8.72
C PHE A 47 29.82 -28.79 -9.27
N ALA A 48 29.50 -28.62 -10.55
CA ALA A 48 29.31 -27.29 -11.16
C ALA A 48 28.12 -26.54 -10.52
N THR A 49 27.01 -27.23 -10.24
CA THR A 49 25.84 -26.67 -9.56
C THR A 49 26.17 -26.30 -8.11
N LEU A 50 26.91 -27.15 -7.38
CA LEU A 50 27.36 -26.88 -6.02
C LEU A 50 28.33 -25.69 -5.98
N LEU A 51 29.24 -25.58 -6.94
CA LEU A 51 30.11 -24.41 -7.10
C LEU A 51 29.32 -23.13 -7.33
N PHE A 52 28.28 -23.20 -8.17
CA PHE A 52 27.40 -22.05 -8.42
C PHE A 52 26.65 -21.63 -7.15
N VAL A 53 26.02 -22.57 -6.47
CA VAL A 53 25.31 -22.32 -5.20
C VAL A 53 26.28 -21.79 -4.13
N GLY A 54 27.47 -22.37 -4.03
CA GLY A 54 28.54 -21.94 -3.13
C GLY A 54 29.02 -20.51 -3.42
N SER A 55 28.96 -20.07 -4.68
CA SER A 55 29.24 -18.68 -5.08
C SER A 55 28.06 -17.75 -4.78
N ALA A 56 26.82 -18.24 -4.90
CA ALA A 56 25.61 -17.47 -4.70
C ALA A 56 25.35 -17.11 -3.24
N VAL A 57 25.53 -18.07 -2.33
CA VAL A 57 25.21 -17.91 -0.89
C VAL A 57 25.94 -16.71 -0.26
N PRO A 58 27.27 -16.56 -0.38
CA PRO A 58 27.97 -15.39 0.15
C PRO A 58 27.49 -14.07 -0.47
N CYS A 59 27.21 -14.06 -1.77
CA CYS A 59 26.69 -12.89 -2.48
C CYS A 59 25.34 -12.46 -1.90
N PHE A 60 24.40 -13.39 -1.70
CA PHE A 60 23.07 -13.10 -1.15
C PHE A 60 23.14 -12.55 0.28
N LEU A 61 24.03 -13.12 1.10
CA LEU A 61 24.26 -12.65 2.46
C LEU A 61 24.91 -11.25 2.47
N SER A 62 25.85 -10.98 1.57
CA SER A 62 26.52 -9.67 1.46
C SER A 62 25.54 -8.54 1.09
N GLN A 63 24.58 -8.83 0.20
CA GLN A 63 23.55 -7.87 -0.21
C GLN A 63 22.43 -7.73 0.81
N ARG A 64 22.49 -8.44 1.95
CA ARG A 64 21.52 -8.40 3.04
C ARG A 64 20.08 -8.62 2.57
N LEU A 65 19.89 -9.49 1.58
CA LEU A 65 18.60 -9.77 0.93
C LEU A 65 17.48 -10.17 1.91
N TYR A 66 17.85 -10.63 3.10
CA TYR A 66 16.96 -11.15 4.13
C TYR A 66 16.71 -10.15 5.27
N ARG A 67 17.32 -8.96 5.24
CA ARG A 67 17.19 -7.97 6.31
C ARG A 67 15.97 -7.09 6.04
N GLY A 68 14.81 -7.50 6.57
CA GLY A 68 13.58 -6.70 6.52
C GLY A 68 12.50 -7.16 5.52
N VAL A 69 12.61 -8.39 5.00
CA VAL A 69 11.58 -9.28 4.42
C VAL A 69 10.21 -8.60 4.13
N TRP A 70 10.16 -7.62 3.22
CA TRP A 70 8.94 -7.06 2.59
C TRP A 70 8.18 -5.92 3.31
N ARG A 71 8.86 -4.95 3.93
CA ARG A 71 8.18 -3.75 4.48
C ARG A 71 8.35 -2.44 3.69
N TYR A 72 9.40 -2.24 2.87
CA TYR A 72 9.68 -0.89 2.29
C TYR A 72 10.36 -0.78 0.89
N ALA A 73 10.49 -1.80 0.04
CA ALA A 73 11.32 -1.66 -1.17
C ALA A 73 10.75 -2.32 -2.43
N SER A 74 10.33 -1.53 -3.44
CA SER A 74 10.21 -2.03 -4.83
C SER A 74 11.53 -1.81 -5.57
N THR A 75 11.98 -0.56 -5.64
CA THR A 75 13.18 -0.17 -6.40
C THR A 75 14.47 -0.63 -5.74
N ASN A 76 14.58 -0.47 -4.42
CA ASN A 76 15.79 -0.87 -3.69
C ASN A 76 15.97 -2.40 -3.65
N ASP A 77 14.88 -3.18 -3.57
CA ASP A 77 14.94 -4.64 -3.55
C ASP A 77 15.34 -5.18 -4.93
N LEU A 78 14.79 -4.63 -6.01
CA LEU A 78 15.19 -4.99 -7.37
C LEU A 78 16.67 -4.68 -7.62
N MET A 79 17.15 -3.53 -7.14
CA MET A 79 18.56 -3.16 -7.24
C MET A 79 19.45 -4.11 -6.45
N ALA A 80 19.03 -4.53 -5.25
CA ALA A 80 19.77 -5.50 -4.43
C ALA A 80 19.82 -6.89 -5.09
N LEU A 81 18.69 -7.36 -5.63
CA LEU A 81 18.60 -8.61 -6.40
C LEU A 81 19.52 -8.58 -7.63
N THR A 82 19.52 -7.47 -8.37
CA THR A 82 20.37 -7.27 -9.54
C THR A 82 21.85 -7.29 -9.18
N ARG A 83 22.25 -6.56 -8.13
CA ARG A 83 23.64 -6.58 -7.63
C ARG A 83 24.05 -7.98 -7.16
N ALA A 84 23.17 -8.68 -6.44
CA ALA A 84 23.40 -10.03 -5.98
C ALA A 84 23.64 -10.99 -7.15
N ALA A 85 22.75 -11.00 -8.14
CA ALA A 85 22.85 -11.85 -9.33
C ALA A 85 24.13 -11.54 -10.13
N THR A 86 24.44 -10.27 -10.35
CA THR A 86 25.66 -9.86 -11.06
C THR A 86 26.92 -10.30 -10.32
N LEU A 87 26.99 -10.09 -9.00
CA LEU A 87 28.12 -10.54 -8.18
C LEU A 87 28.26 -12.07 -8.21
N THR A 88 27.15 -12.81 -8.12
CA THR A 88 27.16 -14.27 -8.21
C THR A 88 27.75 -14.75 -9.54
N ILE A 89 27.34 -14.17 -10.67
CA ILE A 89 27.88 -14.54 -11.98
C ILE A 89 29.37 -14.19 -12.08
N LEU A 90 29.81 -13.03 -11.58
CA LEU A 90 31.22 -12.63 -11.60
C LEU A 90 32.11 -13.54 -10.75
N VAL A 91 31.66 -13.86 -9.53
CA VAL A 91 32.37 -14.78 -8.63
C VAL A 91 32.44 -16.17 -9.24
N PHE A 92 31.31 -16.69 -9.73
CA PHE A 92 31.26 -18.00 -10.37
C PHE A 92 32.16 -18.07 -11.61
N LEU A 93 32.11 -17.06 -12.48
CA LEU A 93 32.97 -16.95 -13.65
C LEU A 93 34.45 -16.98 -13.25
N THR A 94 34.83 -16.24 -12.22
CA THR A 94 36.20 -16.18 -11.71
C THR A 94 36.66 -17.54 -11.19
N VAL A 95 35.84 -18.20 -10.37
CA VAL A 95 36.14 -19.52 -9.81
C VAL A 95 36.23 -20.58 -10.92
N LEU A 96 35.33 -20.54 -11.90
CA LEU A 96 35.31 -21.47 -13.02
C LEU A 96 36.53 -21.26 -13.94
N PHE A 97 36.94 -20.02 -14.17
CA PHE A 97 38.15 -19.69 -14.92
C PHE A 97 39.42 -20.24 -14.25
N LEU A 98 39.54 -20.08 -12.93
CA LEU A 98 40.70 -20.55 -12.18
C LEU A 98 40.79 -22.08 -12.10
N THR A 99 39.65 -22.77 -12.07
CA THR A 99 39.61 -24.24 -11.92
C THR A 99 39.64 -24.99 -13.24
N THR A 100 38.92 -24.51 -14.26
CA THR A 100 38.68 -25.25 -15.53
C THR A 100 39.03 -24.45 -16.78
N ARG A 101 39.60 -23.24 -16.63
CA ARG A 101 39.89 -22.31 -17.73
C ARG A 101 38.71 -22.03 -18.65
N LEU A 102 37.48 -22.17 -18.15
CA LEU A 102 36.25 -21.93 -18.91
C LEU A 102 36.04 -22.83 -20.13
N GLN A 103 36.81 -23.91 -20.29
CA GLN A 103 36.80 -24.70 -21.53
C GLN A 103 35.52 -25.51 -21.74
N ALA A 104 34.80 -25.81 -20.65
CA ALA A 104 33.69 -26.74 -20.66
C ALA A 104 32.31 -26.06 -20.51
N LEU A 105 32.19 -24.73 -20.33
CA LEU A 105 30.88 -24.09 -20.20
C LEU A 105 30.63 -23.12 -21.35
N PRO A 106 29.54 -23.27 -22.12
CA PRO A 106 29.18 -22.28 -23.13
C PRO A 106 28.96 -20.92 -22.47
N ARG A 107 29.72 -19.90 -22.87
CA ARG A 107 29.75 -18.58 -22.20
C ARG A 107 28.39 -17.89 -22.14
N SER A 108 27.53 -18.14 -23.13
CA SER A 108 26.14 -17.66 -23.17
C SER A 108 25.27 -18.17 -22.02
N VAL A 109 25.59 -19.34 -21.42
CA VAL A 109 24.87 -19.89 -20.27
C VAL A 109 24.92 -18.91 -19.10
N LEU A 110 26.04 -18.20 -18.90
CA LEU A 110 26.17 -17.22 -17.81
C LEU A 110 25.18 -16.06 -17.95
N LEU A 111 24.97 -15.59 -19.18
CA LEU A 111 24.01 -14.51 -19.44
C LEU A 111 22.57 -14.99 -19.28
N ILE A 112 22.25 -16.18 -19.80
CA ILE A 112 20.92 -16.80 -19.62
C ILE A 112 20.65 -17.01 -18.13
N ASN A 113 21.62 -17.56 -17.41
CA ASN A 113 21.54 -17.80 -15.98
C ASN A 113 21.31 -16.52 -15.19
N TRP A 114 21.94 -15.40 -15.57
CA TRP A 114 21.71 -14.11 -14.92
C TRP A 114 20.22 -13.69 -14.98
N PHE A 115 19.59 -13.80 -16.14
CA PHE A 115 18.16 -13.51 -16.29
C PHE A 115 17.28 -14.51 -15.55
N VAL A 116 17.59 -15.81 -15.67
CA VAL A 116 16.83 -16.88 -15.02
C VAL A 116 16.89 -16.76 -13.49
N LEU A 117 18.07 -16.48 -12.94
CA LEU A 117 18.27 -16.26 -11.51
C LEU A 117 17.48 -15.04 -11.03
N LEU A 118 17.52 -13.93 -11.77
CA LEU A 118 16.73 -12.74 -11.46
C LEU A 118 15.22 -13.04 -11.46
N ALA A 119 14.75 -13.83 -12.43
CA ALA A 119 13.34 -14.21 -12.52
C ALA A 119 12.92 -15.14 -11.37
N LEU A 120 13.73 -16.15 -11.04
CA LEU A 120 13.44 -17.10 -9.94
C LEU A 120 13.52 -16.44 -8.56
N LEU A 121 14.44 -15.49 -8.36
CA LEU A 121 14.51 -14.73 -7.12
C LEU A 121 13.40 -13.67 -7.07
N GLY A 122 13.28 -12.82 -8.08
CA GLY A 122 12.39 -11.66 -8.10
C GLY A 122 10.91 -11.99 -8.35
N GLY A 123 10.62 -13.00 -9.17
CA GLY A 123 9.27 -13.36 -9.59
C GLY A 123 8.34 -13.72 -8.42
N PRO A 124 8.69 -14.70 -7.56
CA PRO A 124 7.87 -15.05 -6.40
C PRO A 124 7.63 -13.87 -5.46
N ARG A 125 8.63 -13.00 -5.29
CA ARG A 125 8.54 -11.78 -4.46
C ARG A 125 7.56 -10.77 -5.06
N PHE A 126 7.64 -10.58 -6.37
CA PHE A 126 6.73 -9.71 -7.12
C PHE A 126 5.29 -10.23 -7.06
N VAL A 127 5.07 -11.53 -7.29
CA VAL A 127 3.74 -12.15 -7.21
C VAL A 127 3.17 -12.05 -5.80
N TYR A 128 3.96 -12.40 -4.77
CA TYR A 128 3.53 -12.30 -3.37
C TYR A 128 3.13 -10.86 -3.00
N ARG A 129 3.91 -9.87 -3.46
CA ARG A 129 3.60 -8.46 -3.25
C ARG A 129 2.30 -8.06 -3.95
N THR A 130 2.18 -8.32 -5.25
CA THR A 130 0.99 -7.95 -6.02
C THR A 130 -0.27 -8.53 -5.40
N PHE A 131 -0.22 -9.79 -4.96
CA PHE A 131 -1.32 -10.44 -4.26
C PHE A 131 -1.63 -9.81 -2.90
N LYS A 132 -0.60 -9.47 -2.11
CA LYS A 132 -0.76 -8.81 -0.81
C LYS A 132 -1.32 -7.39 -0.94
N ASP A 133 -0.81 -6.61 -1.89
CA ASP A 133 -1.25 -5.24 -2.17
C ASP A 133 -2.71 -5.26 -2.66
N HIS A 134 -3.07 -6.19 -3.54
CA HIS A 134 -4.48 -6.39 -3.97
C HIS A 134 -5.38 -6.80 -2.82
N ARG A 135 -4.95 -7.70 -1.94
CA ARG A 135 -5.75 -8.12 -0.77
C ARG A 135 -5.93 -6.98 0.23
N GLN A 136 -4.92 -6.12 0.42
CA GLN A 136 -5.04 -4.94 1.29
C GLN A 136 -5.97 -3.89 0.68
N ASN A 137 -5.89 -3.66 -0.63
CA ASN A 137 -6.83 -2.78 -1.33
C ASN A 137 -8.26 -3.33 -1.34
N ARG A 138 -8.43 -4.65 -1.49
CA ARG A 138 -9.74 -5.29 -1.43
C ARG A 138 -10.32 -5.26 -0.02
N LYS A 139 -9.51 -5.49 1.01
CA LYS A 139 -9.93 -5.29 2.41
C LYS A 139 -10.30 -3.83 2.68
N ARG A 140 -9.57 -2.87 2.10
CA ARG A 140 -9.94 -1.45 2.16
C ARG A 140 -11.28 -1.19 1.48
N ALA A 141 -11.51 -1.75 0.29
CA ALA A 141 -12.78 -1.63 -0.44
C ALA A 141 -13.95 -2.33 0.29
N GLU A 142 -13.73 -3.50 0.88
CA GLU A 142 -14.71 -4.23 1.70
C GLU A 142 -15.00 -3.45 3.00
N SER A 143 -13.98 -2.84 3.63
CA SER A 143 -14.19 -1.91 4.76
C SER A 143 -14.87 -0.61 4.34
N ASP A 144 -14.70 -0.17 3.09
CA ASP A 144 -15.32 1.04 2.55
C ASP A 144 -16.85 0.94 2.50
N HIS A 145 -17.39 -0.28 2.38
CA HIS A 145 -18.82 -0.56 2.49
C HIS A 145 -19.33 -0.65 3.94
N SER A 146 -18.46 -0.89 4.92
CA SER A 146 -18.82 -0.88 6.35
C SER A 146 -18.71 0.51 6.98
N ARG A 147 -18.07 1.46 6.30
CA ARG A 147 -17.90 2.83 6.80
C ARG A 147 -19.16 3.63 6.58
N VAL A 148 -19.50 4.44 7.57
CA VAL A 148 -20.64 5.35 7.50
C VAL A 148 -20.32 6.45 6.48
N PRO A 149 -21.05 6.55 5.36
CA PRO A 149 -20.84 7.61 4.38
C PRO A 149 -21.33 8.95 4.96
N VAL A 150 -20.46 9.95 4.92
CA VAL A 150 -20.74 11.28 5.47
C VAL A 150 -20.56 12.36 4.42
N LEU A 151 -21.48 13.33 4.42
CA LEU A 151 -21.40 14.54 3.61
C LEU A 151 -20.88 15.67 4.51
N LEU A 152 -19.81 16.36 4.10
CA LEU A 152 -19.24 17.43 4.91
C LEU A 152 -19.80 18.78 4.49
N VAL A 153 -20.18 19.61 5.46
CA VAL A 153 -20.56 21.01 5.24
C VAL A 153 -19.36 21.89 5.58
N GLY A 154 -18.81 22.55 4.57
CA GLY A 154 -17.55 23.30 4.63
C GLY A 154 -16.45 22.61 3.83
N ALA A 155 -15.67 23.42 3.11
CA ALA A 155 -14.53 22.99 2.30
C ALA A 155 -13.24 23.72 2.73
N GLY A 156 -13.04 23.84 4.05
CA GLY A 156 -11.89 24.48 4.67
C GLY A 156 -10.90 23.47 5.30
N ASP A 157 -9.98 23.98 6.11
CA ASP A 157 -8.90 23.19 6.71
C ASP A 157 -9.41 22.03 7.59
N GLU A 158 -10.52 22.22 8.31
CA GLU A 158 -11.15 21.17 9.13
C GLU A 158 -11.70 20.02 8.28
N ALA A 159 -12.23 20.32 7.09
CA ALA A 159 -12.67 19.30 6.15
C ALA A 159 -11.47 18.51 5.59
N GLU A 160 -10.35 19.18 5.31
CA GLU A 160 -9.10 18.53 4.90
C GLU A 160 -8.58 17.58 6.00
N LEU A 161 -8.54 18.03 7.25
CA LEU A 161 -8.14 17.21 8.40
C LEU A 161 -9.02 15.98 8.56
N PHE A 162 -10.35 16.16 8.44
CA PHE A 162 -11.29 15.05 8.48
C PHE A 162 -11.04 14.05 7.35
N ILE A 163 -10.91 14.50 6.10
CA ILE A 163 -10.66 13.62 4.95
C ILE A 163 -9.35 12.85 5.15
N ARG A 164 -8.31 13.50 5.68
CA ARG A 164 -7.04 12.84 5.97
C ARG A 164 -7.17 11.77 7.04
N ALA A 165 -7.93 12.03 8.10
CA ALA A 165 -8.18 11.04 9.15
C ALA A 165 -9.05 9.87 8.66
N ALA A 166 -10.08 10.16 7.86
CA ALA A 166 -10.98 9.18 7.26
C ALA A 166 -10.28 8.20 6.28
N ARG A 167 -9.08 8.54 5.79
CA ARG A 167 -8.24 7.63 4.98
C ARG A 167 -7.55 6.53 5.79
N SER A 168 -7.58 6.59 7.12
CA SER A 168 -7.02 5.53 7.97
C SER A 168 -7.77 4.20 7.73
N PRO A 169 -7.10 3.03 7.76
CA PRO A 169 -7.76 1.73 7.65
C PRO A 169 -8.83 1.48 8.73
N ASP A 170 -8.65 2.07 9.91
CA ASP A 170 -9.52 1.88 11.08
C ASP A 170 -10.56 3.01 11.23
N ALA A 171 -10.70 3.89 10.22
CA ALA A 171 -11.68 4.97 10.28
C ALA A 171 -13.12 4.42 10.11
N GLU A 172 -14.03 4.89 10.96
CA GLU A 172 -15.45 4.51 10.94
C GLU A 172 -16.25 5.27 9.86
N TYR A 173 -15.77 6.44 9.46
CA TYR A 173 -16.46 7.35 8.55
C TYR A 173 -15.73 7.48 7.21
N ARG A 174 -16.49 7.75 6.16
CA ARG A 174 -15.98 8.01 4.81
C ARG A 174 -16.65 9.24 4.21
N ALA A 175 -15.87 10.24 3.84
CA ALA A 175 -16.40 11.41 3.14
C ALA A 175 -16.83 11.04 1.71
N VAL A 176 -18.10 11.30 1.36
CA VAL A 176 -18.65 11.05 0.02
C VAL A 176 -18.77 12.33 -0.82
N GLY A 177 -18.63 13.49 -0.20
CA GLY A 177 -18.70 14.79 -0.86
C GLY A 177 -18.52 15.95 0.11
N LEU A 178 -18.37 17.14 -0.45
CA LEU A 178 -18.31 18.41 0.27
C LEU A 178 -19.44 19.33 -0.20
N LEU A 179 -20.02 20.09 0.73
CA LEU A 179 -20.92 21.20 0.46
C LEU A 179 -20.25 22.52 0.82
N SER A 180 -20.48 23.54 0.00
CA SER A 180 -19.99 24.88 0.28
C SER A 180 -20.97 25.67 1.15
N SER A 181 -20.48 26.24 2.26
CA SER A 181 -21.22 27.15 3.12
C SER A 181 -21.25 28.60 2.60
N ARG A 182 -20.15 29.09 2.00
CA ARG A 182 -20.01 30.51 1.60
C ARG A 182 -19.16 30.69 0.33
N GLY A 183 -19.74 30.38 -0.83
CA GLY A 183 -19.17 30.75 -2.14
C GLY A 183 -17.86 30.06 -2.51
N ALA A 184 -17.52 28.92 -1.90
CA ALA A 184 -16.42 28.11 -2.39
C ALA A 184 -16.80 27.55 -3.77
N ARG A 185 -15.88 27.66 -4.73
CA ARG A 185 -16.13 27.30 -6.13
C ARG A 185 -16.53 25.83 -6.24
N VAL A 186 -17.82 25.57 -6.49
CA VAL A 186 -18.36 24.25 -6.86
C VAL A 186 -17.49 23.66 -7.99
N GLY A 187 -17.16 22.38 -7.90
CA GLY A 187 -16.26 21.70 -8.84
C GLY A 187 -14.77 21.71 -8.47
N ARG A 188 -14.38 22.23 -7.30
CA ARG A 188 -13.06 21.96 -6.71
C ARG A 188 -13.05 20.62 -5.99
N HIS A 189 -11.88 20.01 -5.85
CA HIS A 189 -11.67 18.81 -5.07
C HIS A 189 -10.68 19.03 -3.92
N ILE A 190 -10.91 18.42 -2.76
CA ILE A 190 -9.96 18.36 -1.65
C ILE A 190 -9.59 16.89 -1.44
N HIS A 191 -8.32 16.54 -1.63
CA HIS A 191 -7.85 15.16 -1.49
C HIS A 191 -8.69 14.14 -2.28
N GLY A 192 -9.13 14.50 -3.50
CA GLY A 192 -9.93 13.65 -4.37
C GLY A 192 -11.42 13.51 -3.99
N ILE A 193 -11.92 14.33 -3.06
CA ILE A 193 -13.35 14.47 -2.75
C ILE A 193 -13.86 15.79 -3.33
N ASP A 194 -14.93 15.74 -4.11
CA ASP A 194 -15.47 16.90 -4.83
C ASP A 194 -16.40 17.76 -3.97
N VAL A 195 -16.38 19.07 -4.24
CA VAL A 195 -17.41 20.01 -3.78
C VAL A 195 -18.59 19.92 -4.73
N LEU A 196 -19.65 19.27 -4.26
CA LEU A 196 -20.80 18.84 -5.07
C LEU A 196 -21.85 19.94 -5.28
N GLY A 197 -21.91 20.92 -4.39
CA GLY A 197 -22.90 22.00 -4.44
C GLY A 197 -22.81 22.94 -3.24
N SER A 198 -23.76 23.87 -3.14
CA SER A 198 -23.98 24.70 -1.95
C SER A 198 -24.85 23.97 -0.90
N VAL A 199 -24.93 24.55 0.30
CA VAL A 199 -25.87 24.08 1.33
C VAL A 199 -27.32 24.10 0.84
N ASP A 200 -27.71 25.09 0.03
CA ASP A 200 -29.07 25.20 -0.52
C ASP A 200 -29.42 24.05 -1.48
N GLU A 201 -28.41 23.46 -2.12
CA GLU A 201 -28.53 22.34 -3.06
C GLU A 201 -28.43 20.97 -2.37
N LEU A 202 -28.42 20.92 -1.03
CA LEU A 202 -28.24 19.71 -0.24
C LEU A 202 -29.18 18.57 -0.69
N GLY A 203 -30.46 18.86 -0.93
CA GLY A 203 -31.43 17.87 -1.39
C GLY A 203 -31.07 17.24 -2.74
N GLU A 204 -30.65 18.04 -3.71
CA GLU A 204 -30.25 17.59 -5.05
C GLU A 204 -28.96 16.76 -5.00
N VAL A 205 -27.98 17.22 -4.22
CA VAL A 205 -26.71 16.51 -4.00
C VAL A 205 -26.96 15.14 -3.37
N VAL A 206 -27.81 15.07 -2.35
CA VAL A 206 -28.15 13.81 -1.68
C VAL A 206 -28.90 12.86 -2.62
N ALA A 207 -29.82 13.38 -3.45
CA ALA A 207 -30.51 12.58 -4.46
C ALA A 207 -29.53 12.00 -5.50
N SER A 208 -28.59 12.81 -6.00
CA SER A 208 -27.54 12.37 -6.93
C SER A 208 -26.63 11.31 -6.32
N LEU A 209 -26.24 11.48 -5.05
CA LEU A 209 -25.44 10.49 -4.31
C LEU A 209 -26.22 9.19 -4.07
N LYS A 210 -27.52 9.26 -3.76
CA LYS A 210 -28.39 8.08 -3.64
C LYS A 210 -28.43 7.27 -4.93
N GLN A 211 -28.57 7.94 -6.09
CA GLN A 211 -28.55 7.27 -7.41
C GLN A 211 -27.21 6.58 -7.71
N LYS A 212 -26.10 7.11 -7.22
CA LYS A 212 -24.75 6.53 -7.36
C LYS A 212 -24.45 5.42 -6.33
N GLY A 213 -25.41 5.04 -5.48
CA GLY A 213 -25.21 4.06 -4.42
C GLY A 213 -24.33 4.56 -3.27
N GLN A 214 -24.19 5.88 -3.12
CA GLN A 214 -23.35 6.53 -2.10
C GLN A 214 -24.19 7.41 -1.17
N ALA A 215 -25.39 6.95 -0.81
CA ALA A 215 -26.32 7.68 0.04
C ALA A 215 -25.64 8.07 1.37
N PRO A 216 -25.45 9.37 1.67
CA PRO A 216 -24.90 9.80 2.94
C PRO A 216 -25.88 9.45 4.07
N GLN A 217 -25.34 8.98 5.20
CA GLN A 217 -26.09 8.68 6.42
C GLN A 217 -25.99 9.82 7.44
N ARG A 218 -24.93 10.62 7.36
CA ARG A 218 -24.70 11.75 8.25
C ARG A 218 -24.25 12.98 7.50
N LEU A 219 -24.70 14.12 7.99
CA LEU A 219 -24.21 15.44 7.61
C LEU A 219 -23.27 15.94 8.70
N VAL A 220 -22.04 16.29 8.34
CA VAL A 220 -20.99 16.66 9.31
C VAL A 220 -20.58 18.10 9.08
N ILE A 221 -20.83 18.96 10.05
CA ILE A 221 -20.42 20.36 10.00
C ILE A 221 -18.94 20.47 10.32
N THR A 222 -18.21 21.05 9.37
CA THR A 222 -16.78 21.38 9.48
C THR A 222 -16.52 22.89 9.47
N ASP A 223 -17.52 23.69 9.09
CA ASP A 223 -17.44 25.16 9.15
C ASP A 223 -18.00 25.68 10.49
N HIS A 224 -17.11 26.13 11.37
CA HIS A 224 -17.47 26.71 12.68
C HIS A 224 -18.00 28.14 12.61
N ARG A 225 -18.05 28.75 11.42
CA ARG A 225 -18.55 30.12 11.23
C ARG A 225 -20.05 30.17 10.92
N LEU A 226 -20.69 29.00 10.85
CA LEU A 226 -22.14 28.89 10.70
C LEU A 226 -22.81 29.37 11.98
N ASP A 227 -23.81 30.23 11.85
CA ASP A 227 -24.60 30.70 12.99
C ASP A 227 -25.64 29.65 13.45
N GLY A 228 -26.31 29.90 14.57
CA GLY A 228 -27.30 28.97 15.13
C GLY A 228 -28.52 28.75 14.23
N GLY A 229 -28.89 29.74 13.40
CA GLY A 229 -29.97 29.63 12.43
C GLY A 229 -29.59 28.71 11.28
N GLU A 230 -28.43 28.96 10.66
CA GLU A 230 -27.86 28.13 9.58
C GLU A 230 -27.73 26.66 10.03
N VAL A 231 -27.33 26.41 11.28
CA VAL A 231 -27.18 25.06 11.84
C VAL A 231 -28.54 24.39 12.06
N ARG A 232 -29.55 25.15 12.48
CA ARG A 232 -30.91 24.64 12.66
C ARG A 232 -31.56 24.30 11.33
N ASP A 233 -31.39 25.15 10.32
CA ASP A 233 -31.88 24.88 8.97
C ASP A 233 -31.22 23.62 8.40
N LEU A 234 -29.91 23.45 8.62
CA LEU A 234 -29.19 22.21 8.26
C LEU A 234 -29.70 20.98 8.99
N LEU A 235 -30.11 21.12 10.26
CA LEU A 235 -30.68 20.03 11.05
C LEU A 235 -32.04 19.60 10.47
N ASP A 236 -32.93 20.56 10.24
CA ASP A 236 -34.26 20.31 9.68
C ASP A 236 -34.16 19.68 8.27
N GLN A 237 -33.23 20.17 7.44
CA GLN A 237 -32.97 19.59 6.13
C GLN A 237 -32.38 18.17 6.22
N ALA A 238 -31.41 17.94 7.11
CA ALA A 238 -30.81 16.62 7.31
C ALA A 238 -31.86 15.59 7.78
N ASP A 239 -32.71 15.97 8.74
CA ASP A 239 -33.79 15.13 9.26
C ASP A 239 -34.81 14.80 8.17
N SER A 240 -35.21 15.78 7.35
CA SER A 240 -36.12 15.55 6.20
C SER A 240 -35.57 14.56 5.17
N LEU A 241 -34.24 14.44 5.09
CA LEU A 241 -33.53 13.55 4.19
C LEU A 241 -33.15 12.20 4.83
N GLY A 242 -33.48 12.02 6.12
CA GLY A 242 -33.20 10.82 6.91
C GLY A 242 -31.74 10.68 7.36
N MET A 243 -31.02 11.80 7.50
CA MET A 243 -29.63 11.84 7.91
C MET A 243 -29.48 12.45 9.30
N THR A 244 -28.48 12.03 10.08
CA THR A 244 -28.17 12.71 11.34
C THR A 244 -27.16 13.84 11.15
N LEU A 245 -27.35 14.94 11.87
CA LEU A 245 -26.40 16.05 11.90
C LEU A 245 -25.38 15.87 13.03
N ALA A 246 -24.09 15.99 12.69
CA ALA A 246 -22.99 15.94 13.64
C ALA A 246 -22.03 17.11 13.40
N ARG A 247 -21.25 17.48 14.42
CA ARG A 247 -20.20 18.51 14.30
C ARG A 247 -18.86 17.93 14.76
N ILE A 248 -17.79 18.28 14.06
CA ILE A 248 -16.43 17.92 14.49
C ILE A 248 -16.04 18.86 15.64
N PRO A 249 -15.41 18.38 16.73
CA PRO A 249 -14.88 19.27 17.77
C PRO A 249 -13.85 20.25 17.19
N SER A 250 -13.84 21.49 17.67
CA SER A 250 -12.94 22.54 17.19
C SER A 250 -11.49 22.27 17.58
N MET A 251 -10.52 22.71 16.77
CA MET A 251 -9.08 22.65 17.12
C MET A 251 -8.72 23.31 18.47
N MET A 252 -9.55 24.23 18.99
CA MET A 252 -9.34 24.82 20.31
C MET A 252 -9.62 23.83 21.45
N ASP A 253 -10.55 22.90 21.26
CA ASP A 253 -10.89 21.87 22.26
C ASP A 253 -9.79 20.80 22.36
N LEU A 254 -9.07 20.56 21.26
CA LEU A 254 -7.91 19.64 21.21
C LEU A 254 -6.68 20.17 21.97
N LYS A 255 -6.56 21.50 22.16
CA LYS A 255 -5.42 22.10 22.87
C LYS A 255 -5.61 22.18 24.39
N HIS A 256 -6.82 21.98 24.92
CA HIS A 256 -7.13 22.15 26.34
C HIS A 256 -7.26 20.84 27.15
N GLY A 257 -6.54 19.80 26.73
CA GLY A 257 -6.19 18.70 27.65
C GLY A 257 -7.17 17.54 27.68
N VAL A 258 -7.61 17.05 26.53
CA VAL A 258 -8.16 15.70 26.44
C VAL A 258 -7.13 14.78 25.81
N GLY A 259 -6.82 13.68 26.51
CA GLY A 259 -5.68 12.80 26.22
C GLY A 259 -5.64 12.27 24.79
N GLU A 260 -4.47 11.79 24.38
CA GLU A 260 -4.15 11.32 23.01
C GLU A 260 -5.07 10.21 22.45
N GLU A 261 -5.99 9.70 23.27
CA GLU A 261 -6.99 8.68 22.96
C GLU A 261 -8.34 9.24 22.44
N GLU A 262 -8.60 10.54 22.56
CA GLU A 262 -9.87 11.17 22.13
C GLU A 262 -9.80 11.76 20.71
N ARG A 263 -9.07 11.10 19.81
CA ARG A 263 -8.89 11.53 18.42
C ARG A 263 -10.15 11.25 17.60
N LEU A 264 -10.98 12.29 17.45
CA LEU A 264 -12.10 12.40 16.48
C LEU A 264 -13.37 11.61 16.79
N THR A 265 -13.79 11.54 18.06
CA THR A 265 -15.18 11.17 18.38
C THR A 265 -16.12 12.28 17.92
N MET A 266 -16.85 12.04 16.82
CA MET A 266 -17.96 12.90 16.41
C MET A 266 -18.97 12.97 17.55
N ARG A 267 -19.23 14.17 18.07
CA ARG A 267 -20.25 14.37 19.10
C ARG A 267 -21.59 14.68 18.42
N PRO A 268 -22.69 14.01 18.81
CA PRO A 268 -24.02 14.43 18.36
C PRO A 268 -24.25 15.87 18.80
N ILE A 269 -24.92 16.68 17.96
CA ILE A 269 -25.24 18.06 18.32
C ILE A 269 -26.26 18.00 19.46
N ALA A 270 -25.88 18.58 20.60
CA ALA A 270 -26.74 18.67 21.77
C ALA A 270 -27.69 19.87 21.61
N ILE A 271 -28.88 19.80 22.21
CA ILE A 271 -29.92 20.85 22.09
C ILE A 271 -29.39 22.22 22.55
N GLU A 272 -28.39 22.23 23.43
CA GLU A 272 -27.73 23.39 23.98
C GLU A 272 -26.88 24.15 22.94
N ASP A 273 -26.39 23.48 21.89
CA ASP A 273 -25.64 24.11 20.79
C ASP A 273 -26.55 24.89 19.83
N LEU A 274 -27.87 24.62 19.86
CA LEU A 274 -28.87 25.36 19.10
C LEU A 274 -29.27 26.69 19.76
N LEU A 275 -28.94 26.88 21.04
CA LEU A 275 -29.40 28.02 21.82
C LEU A 275 -28.41 29.19 21.88
N GLY A 276 -27.18 29.01 21.39
CA GLY A 276 -26.13 30.03 21.44
C GLY A 276 -25.73 30.35 22.88
N ARG A 277 -24.46 30.14 23.25
CA ARG A 277 -24.02 30.53 24.59
C ARG A 277 -24.16 32.06 24.73
N PRO A 278 -24.82 32.60 25.78
CA PRO A 278 -24.54 33.96 26.21
C PRO A 278 -23.06 34.02 26.60
N GLN A 279 -22.39 35.07 26.13
CA GLN A 279 -20.98 35.34 26.44
C GLN A 279 -20.79 35.65 27.92
#